data_AF-A0A5C7R9X8-F1
#
_entry.id   AF-A0A5C7R9X8-F1
#
_cell.length_a   1.000
_cell.length_b   1.000
_cell.length_c   1.000
_cell.angle_alpha   90.00
_cell.angle_beta   90.00
_cell.angle_gamma   90.00
#
_symmetry.space_group_name_H-M   'P 1'
#
loop_
_entity.id
_entity.type
_entity.pdbx_description
1 polymer ?
#
loop_
_entity_poly.entity_id
_entity_poly.type
_entity_poly.pdbx_seq_one_letter_code
_entity_poly.pdbx_strand_id
1 'polypeptide(L)'
;MSDPAQEPSAPTVAPKAANKNKTKRLVLLVVVPLIALLVGGYFYLKSGRYVETENAYIKTDKIPVSTAVPGLITKVFVTNNQVVTKGQTLFTVDDSSYQVDLHKAEAQLAQVRNDLDTLRASYAMQPSAQTAAALGGSVNVPTEQHPSYLLAQAAIEAAKLNIARSVVVAPESGTVYQPPQPGQYLNVGMTALVLVTGSKMWIEANIPETELTYVQVGQPVEIKVDTYPKDTWSGEVESISPATGAEFSVIPAQNATGNWVKIAQRLPVRIKIKPEAGQPPLQAGLSTTISIDTKHERRINGISLSALQADLNPSQAIDATLKQNP
;
A
#
# COMPACT_ATOMS: atom_id res chain seq x y z
N MET A 1 -51.85 79.92 69.78
CA MET A 1 -52.40 79.25 68.58
C MET A 1 -51.58 77.99 68.38
N SER A 2 -51.94 76.86 69.00
CA SER A 2 -53.08 75.99 68.66
C SER A 2 -52.87 75.34 67.29
N ASP A 3 -52.29 74.15 67.33
CA ASP A 3 -52.35 73.14 66.28
C ASP A 3 -53.81 72.73 66.01
N PRO A 4 -54.16 72.35 64.78
CA PRO A 4 -55.10 71.28 64.57
C PRO A 4 -54.50 70.18 63.67
N ALA A 5 -54.18 69.06 64.31
CA ALA A 5 -54.57 67.70 63.96
C ALA A 5 -54.94 67.39 62.49
N GLN A 6 -54.23 66.41 61.92
CA GLN A 6 -54.80 65.57 60.86
C GLN A 6 -54.45 64.10 61.09
N GLU A 7 -55.50 63.30 61.27
CA GLU A 7 -55.54 61.86 61.53
C GLU A 7 -55.08 60.98 60.34
N PRO A 8 -54.74 59.70 60.60
CA PRO A 8 -53.99 58.85 59.68
C PRO A 8 -54.87 58.13 58.65
N SER A 9 -54.45 58.13 57.37
CA SER A 9 -55.08 57.34 56.31
C SER A 9 -54.46 55.94 56.20
N ALA A 10 -55.30 54.92 56.38
CA ALA A 10 -55.02 53.49 56.26
C ALA A 10 -54.68 53.05 54.80
N PRO A 11 -54.07 51.86 54.59
CA PRO A 11 -53.32 51.53 53.38
C PRO A 11 -54.19 50.96 52.25
N THR A 12 -53.94 51.41 51.01
CA THR A 12 -54.51 50.81 49.78
C THR A 12 -53.72 49.56 49.39
N VAL A 13 -54.37 48.39 49.43
CA VAL A 13 -53.78 47.11 48.97
C VAL A 13 -53.88 47.02 47.45
N ALA A 14 -52.74 47.04 46.75
CA ALA A 14 -52.66 46.82 45.30
C ALA A 14 -52.68 45.30 44.97
N PRO A 15 -53.27 44.88 43.83
CA PRO A 15 -53.38 43.47 43.48
C PRO A 15 -52.03 42.90 43.00
N LYS A 16 -51.71 41.68 43.46
CA LYS A 16 -50.47 40.96 43.18
C LYS A 16 -50.43 40.55 41.71
N ALA A 17 -49.65 41.28 40.89
CA ALA A 17 -49.42 40.91 39.49
C ALA A 17 -48.84 39.50 39.39
N ALA A 18 -49.54 38.61 38.68
CA ALA A 18 -49.09 37.25 38.42
C ALA A 18 -47.73 37.29 37.67
N ASN A 19 -46.72 36.72 38.33
CA ASN A 19 -45.32 36.87 37.98
C ASN A 19 -44.97 36.07 36.69
N LYS A 20 -45.12 36.70 35.52
CA LYS A 20 -44.69 36.20 34.20
C LYS A 20 -43.20 35.83 34.11
N ASN A 21 -42.38 36.16 35.12
CA ASN A 21 -40.96 35.82 35.15
C ASN A 21 -40.69 34.44 35.76
N LYS A 22 -41.67 33.80 36.42
CA LYS A 22 -41.52 32.41 36.93
C LYS A 22 -41.49 31.38 35.80
N THR A 23 -42.34 31.51 34.79
CA THR A 23 -42.36 30.60 33.63
C THR A 23 -41.15 30.81 32.73
N LYS A 24 -40.74 32.06 32.47
CA LYS A 24 -39.49 32.36 31.75
C LYS A 24 -38.25 31.82 32.49
N ARG A 25 -38.19 31.95 33.82
CA ARG A 25 -37.13 31.33 34.63
C ARG A 25 -37.16 29.81 34.57
N LEU A 26 -38.35 29.19 34.66
CA LEU A 26 -38.48 27.72 34.61
C LEU A 26 -38.12 27.16 33.23
N VAL A 27 -38.51 27.84 32.15
CA VAL A 27 -38.10 27.51 30.79
C VAL A 27 -36.57 27.64 30.64
N LEU A 28 -35.96 28.71 31.17
CA LEU A 28 -34.53 28.92 31.05
C LEU A 28 -33.70 27.96 31.93
N LEU A 29 -34.18 27.58 33.11
CA LEU A 29 -33.47 26.69 34.05
C LEU A 29 -33.69 25.19 33.81
N VAL A 30 -34.80 24.80 33.17
CA VAL A 30 -35.14 23.37 32.99
C VAL A 30 -35.17 23.01 31.51
N VAL A 31 -35.86 23.78 30.67
CA VAL A 31 -36.08 23.42 29.27
C VAL A 31 -34.81 23.60 28.45
N VAL A 32 -34.07 24.71 28.63
CA VAL A 32 -32.80 24.94 27.92
C VAL A 32 -31.74 23.86 28.21
N PRO A 33 -31.43 23.52 29.49
CA PRO A 33 -30.47 22.46 29.76
C PRO A 33 -30.97 21.08 29.33
N LEU A 34 -32.28 20.80 29.39
CA LEU A 34 -32.83 19.54 28.89
C LEU A 34 -32.68 19.41 27.37
N ILE A 35 -32.96 20.49 26.61
CA ILE A 35 -32.72 20.54 25.17
C ILE A 35 -31.22 20.39 24.87
N ALA A 36 -30.35 21.06 25.62
CA ALA A 36 -28.91 20.90 25.48
C ALA A 36 -28.45 19.46 25.76
N LEU A 37 -29.05 18.78 26.74
CA LEU A 37 -28.80 17.37 27.06
C LEU A 37 -29.29 16.43 25.95
N LEU A 38 -30.46 16.70 25.38
CA LEU A 38 -31.01 15.91 24.27
C LEU A 38 -30.19 16.09 22.98
N VAL A 39 -29.83 17.34 22.65
CA VAL A 39 -28.97 17.65 21.51
C VAL A 39 -27.57 17.05 21.73
N GLY A 40 -26.99 17.25 22.92
CA GLY A 40 -25.71 16.67 23.30
C GLY A 40 -25.72 15.13 23.26
N GLY A 41 -26.78 14.51 23.78
CA GLY A 41 -26.98 13.06 23.73
C GLY A 41 -27.15 12.53 22.30
N TYR A 42 -27.90 13.23 21.46
CA TYR A 42 -28.05 12.92 20.03
C TYR A 42 -26.70 12.96 19.29
N PHE A 43 -25.93 14.04 19.46
CA PHE A 43 -24.59 14.16 18.87
C PHE A 43 -23.62 13.12 19.44
N TYR A 44 -23.69 12.84 20.75
CA TYR A 44 -22.86 11.82 21.40
C TYR A 44 -23.15 10.42 20.88
N LEU A 45 -24.41 10.07 20.64
CA LEU A 45 -24.84 8.78 20.09
C LEU A 45 -24.45 8.60 18.62
N LYS A 46 -24.46 9.68 17.82
CA LYS A 46 -23.96 9.68 16.44
C LYS A 46 -22.43 9.74 16.33
N SER A 47 -21.75 10.22 17.36
CA SER A 47 -20.29 10.33 17.39
C SER A 47 -19.64 8.96 17.54
N GLY A 48 -18.55 8.70 16.80
CA GLY A 48 -17.78 7.45 16.86
C GLY A 48 -18.09 6.43 15.77
N ARG A 49 -18.96 6.76 14.81
CA ARG A 49 -19.22 5.92 13.62
C ARG A 49 -18.11 6.00 12.57
N TYR A 50 -17.51 7.18 12.42
CA TYR A 50 -16.47 7.42 11.41
C TYR A 50 -15.10 7.49 12.07
N VAL A 51 -14.12 6.90 11.41
CA VAL A 51 -12.70 7.04 11.74
C VAL A 51 -12.04 7.78 10.60
N GLU A 52 -11.51 8.97 10.90
CA GLU A 52 -10.93 9.87 9.91
C GLU A 52 -9.43 10.01 10.15
N THR A 53 -8.63 9.97 9.09
CA THR A 53 -7.21 10.28 9.18
C THR A 53 -6.72 10.99 7.93
N GLU A 54 -5.88 11.99 8.15
CA GLU A 54 -5.13 12.70 7.11
C GLU A 54 -3.75 12.05 6.89
N ASN A 55 -3.34 11.12 7.77
CA ASN A 55 -2.06 10.43 7.68
C ASN A 55 -2.18 9.20 6.78
N ALA A 56 -2.59 9.42 5.53
CA ALA A 56 -2.80 8.38 4.55
C ALA A 56 -2.17 8.74 3.20
N TYR A 57 -1.50 7.78 2.58
CA TYR A 57 -0.77 8.00 1.33
C TYR A 57 -1.11 6.95 0.29
N ILE A 58 -1.21 7.39 -0.97
CA ILE A 58 -1.36 6.48 -2.11
C ILE A 58 -0.03 5.75 -2.33
N LYS A 59 -0.10 4.42 -2.40
CA LYS A 59 1.02 3.53 -2.70
C LYS A 59 0.70 2.76 -3.96
N THR A 60 1.76 2.25 -4.57
CA THR A 60 1.66 1.36 -5.72
C THR A 60 2.86 0.42 -5.76
N ASP A 61 2.76 -0.60 -6.61
CA ASP A 61 3.80 -1.59 -6.77
C ASP A 61 5.04 -0.95 -7.43
N LYS A 62 6.16 -1.08 -6.73
CA LYS A 62 7.49 -0.65 -7.17
C LYS A 62 8.29 -1.88 -7.53
N ILE A 63 8.72 -1.98 -8.77
CA ILE A 63 9.51 -3.10 -9.27
C ILE A 63 10.95 -2.62 -9.40
N PRO A 64 11.84 -2.95 -8.44
CA PRO A 64 13.26 -2.67 -8.59
C PRO A 64 13.81 -3.52 -9.73
N VAL A 65 14.43 -2.87 -10.71
CA VAL A 65 15.12 -3.54 -11.82
C VAL A 65 16.61 -3.55 -11.51
N SER A 66 17.20 -4.73 -11.48
CA SER A 66 18.62 -4.96 -11.23
C SER A 66 19.31 -5.56 -12.46
N THR A 67 20.64 -5.59 -12.42
CA THR A 67 21.45 -6.27 -13.44
C THR A 67 21.64 -7.74 -13.05
N ALA A 68 21.62 -8.63 -14.04
CA ALA A 68 21.93 -10.05 -13.84
C ALA A 68 23.44 -10.35 -14.00
N VAL A 69 24.19 -9.44 -14.61
CA VAL A 69 25.64 -9.51 -14.80
C VAL A 69 26.28 -8.21 -14.31
N PRO A 70 27.44 -8.26 -13.62
CA PRO A 70 28.11 -7.06 -13.16
C PRO A 70 28.77 -6.32 -14.33
N GLY A 71 28.95 -5.01 -14.22
CA GLY A 71 29.70 -4.25 -15.23
C GLY A 71 29.36 -2.76 -15.25
N LEU A 72 30.04 -2.04 -16.14
CA LEU A 72 29.79 -0.62 -16.41
C LEU A 72 28.59 -0.46 -17.33
N ILE A 73 27.75 0.54 -17.07
CA ILE A 73 26.65 0.90 -17.97
C ILE A 73 27.23 1.65 -19.18
N THR A 74 26.99 1.12 -20.38
CA THR A 74 27.47 1.74 -21.63
C THR A 74 26.47 2.74 -22.19
N LYS A 75 25.19 2.38 -22.21
CA LYS A 75 24.12 3.21 -22.76
C LYS A 75 22.86 3.07 -21.92
N VAL A 76 22.15 4.18 -21.78
CA VAL A 76 20.85 4.25 -21.12
C VAL A 76 19.85 4.74 -22.17
N PHE A 77 18.82 3.94 -22.42
CA PHE A 77 17.83 4.18 -23.48
C PHE A 77 16.55 4.85 -22.95
N VAL A 78 16.46 5.06 -21.64
CA VAL A 78 15.27 5.60 -20.97
C VAL A 78 15.59 6.85 -20.17
N THR A 79 14.60 7.73 -20.05
CA THR A 79 14.67 8.94 -19.24
C THR A 79 13.77 8.86 -18.02
N ASN A 80 13.96 9.80 -17.08
CA ASN A 80 13.13 9.88 -15.89
C ASN A 80 11.68 10.20 -16.27
N ASN A 81 10.72 9.55 -15.60
CA ASN A 81 9.29 9.64 -15.87
C ASN A 81 8.84 9.13 -17.26
N GLN A 82 9.69 8.41 -17.98
CA GLN A 82 9.31 7.78 -19.25
C GLN A 82 8.46 6.53 -19.00
N VAL A 83 7.36 6.40 -19.74
CA VAL A 83 6.57 5.16 -19.76
C VAL A 83 7.26 4.14 -20.66
N VAL A 84 7.42 2.93 -20.15
CA VAL A 84 8.02 1.80 -20.85
C VAL A 84 7.07 0.61 -20.89
N THR A 85 7.18 -0.21 -21.93
CA THR A 85 6.43 -1.46 -22.06
C THR A 85 7.28 -2.64 -21.60
N LYS A 86 6.63 -3.73 -21.17
CA LYS A 86 7.31 -5.01 -20.91
C LYS A 86 8.22 -5.42 -22.08
N GLY A 87 9.45 -5.80 -21.79
CA GLY A 87 10.47 -6.21 -22.75
C GLY A 87 11.24 -5.06 -23.42
N GLN A 88 10.89 -3.80 -23.18
CA GLN A 88 11.62 -2.67 -23.71
C GLN A 88 13.01 -2.56 -23.07
N THR A 89 14.03 -2.32 -23.89
CA THR A 89 15.41 -2.11 -23.42
C THR A 89 15.51 -0.84 -22.58
N LEU A 90 16.09 -0.96 -21.39
CA LEU A 90 16.27 0.13 -20.44
C LEU A 90 17.69 0.69 -20.53
N PHE A 91 18.68 -0.19 -20.39
CA PHE A 91 20.10 0.16 -20.47
C PHE A 91 20.93 -1.08 -20.82
N THR A 92 22.16 -0.86 -21.27
CA THR A 92 23.12 -1.93 -21.58
C THR A 92 24.32 -1.84 -20.66
N VAL A 93 24.80 -3.01 -20.24
CA VAL A 93 26.06 -3.21 -19.55
C VAL A 93 27.14 -3.52 -20.59
N ASP A 94 28.38 -3.11 -20.33
CA ASP A 94 29.54 -3.45 -21.16
C ASP A 94 29.69 -4.97 -21.24
N ASP A 95 29.63 -5.49 -22.47
CA ASP A 95 29.69 -6.92 -22.74
C ASP A 95 31.06 -7.38 -23.25
N SER A 96 32.03 -6.47 -23.37
CA SER A 96 33.36 -6.76 -23.94
C SER A 96 34.04 -7.98 -23.29
N SER A 97 34.01 -8.06 -21.95
CA SER A 97 34.56 -9.21 -21.22
C SER A 97 33.79 -10.51 -21.48
N TYR A 98 32.46 -10.43 -21.62
CA TYR A 98 31.62 -11.59 -21.90
C TYR A 98 31.78 -12.10 -23.33
N GLN A 99 32.08 -11.22 -24.28
CA GLN A 99 32.47 -11.60 -25.64
C GLN A 99 33.79 -12.39 -25.61
N VAL A 100 34.78 -11.94 -24.83
CA VAL A 100 36.04 -12.68 -24.67
C VAL A 100 35.80 -14.08 -24.08
N ASP A 101 34.93 -14.18 -23.08
CA ASP A 101 34.56 -15.48 -22.49
C ASP A 101 33.86 -16.40 -23.49
N LEU A 102 33.01 -15.87 -24.38
CA LEU A 102 32.39 -16.62 -25.46
C LEU A 102 33.45 -17.16 -26.43
N HIS A 103 34.37 -16.31 -26.88
CA HIS A 103 35.44 -16.72 -27.79
C HIS A 103 36.34 -17.80 -27.16
N LYS A 104 36.62 -17.69 -25.86
CA LYS A 104 37.37 -18.71 -25.10
C LYS A 104 36.62 -20.04 -25.04
N ALA A 105 35.31 -20.01 -24.79
CA ALA A 105 34.48 -21.21 -24.76
C ALA A 105 34.39 -21.88 -26.15
N GLU A 106 34.30 -21.09 -27.22
CA GLU A 106 34.32 -21.58 -28.60
C GLU A 106 35.66 -22.25 -28.96
N ALA A 107 36.78 -21.63 -28.57
CA ALA A 107 38.11 -22.23 -28.75
C ALA A 107 38.26 -23.54 -27.97
N GLN A 108 37.72 -23.62 -26.75
CA GLN A 108 37.72 -24.84 -25.95
C GLN A 108 36.88 -25.95 -26.61
N LEU A 109 35.71 -25.64 -27.18
CA LEU A 109 34.93 -26.62 -27.93
C LEU A 109 35.70 -27.12 -29.17
N ALA A 110 36.37 -26.22 -29.90
CA ALA A 110 37.20 -26.59 -31.03
C ALA A 110 38.36 -27.51 -30.62
N GLN A 111 39.00 -27.23 -29.48
CA GLN A 111 40.03 -28.09 -28.92
C GLN A 111 39.47 -29.48 -28.57
N VAL A 112 38.32 -29.55 -27.87
CA VAL A 112 37.68 -30.82 -27.54
C VAL A 112 37.31 -31.63 -28.78
N ARG A 113 36.84 -30.98 -29.85
CA ARG A 113 36.59 -31.66 -31.14
C ARG A 113 37.87 -32.27 -31.71
N ASN A 114 38.95 -31.50 -31.77
CA ASN A 114 40.24 -31.99 -32.26
C ASN A 114 40.80 -33.13 -31.42
N ASP A 115 40.64 -33.07 -30.09
CA ASP A 115 41.07 -34.12 -29.17
C ASP A 115 40.29 -35.42 -29.42
N LEU A 116 38.97 -35.33 -29.62
CA LEU A 116 38.12 -36.48 -29.94
C LEU A 116 38.46 -37.08 -31.31
N ASP A 117 38.73 -36.26 -32.32
CA ASP A 117 39.14 -36.74 -33.64
C ASP A 117 40.52 -37.40 -33.62
N THR A 118 41.46 -36.83 -32.85
CA THR A 118 42.78 -37.44 -32.60
C THR A 118 42.64 -38.77 -31.88
N LEU A 119 41.74 -38.87 -30.90
CA LEU A 119 41.47 -40.10 -30.15
C LEU A 119 40.80 -41.17 -31.03
N ARG A 120 39.91 -40.78 -31.95
CA ARG A 120 39.35 -41.69 -32.96
C ARG A 120 40.41 -42.17 -33.94
N ALA A 121 41.29 -41.29 -34.40
CA ALA A 121 42.39 -41.66 -35.30
C ALA A 121 43.36 -42.63 -34.62
N SER A 122 43.75 -42.38 -33.36
CA SER A 122 44.64 -43.28 -32.61
C SER A 122 43.99 -44.63 -32.35
N TYR A 123 42.69 -44.68 -32.07
CA TYR A 123 41.92 -45.92 -31.98
C TYR A 123 41.92 -46.70 -33.30
N ALA A 124 41.75 -46.02 -34.44
CA ALA A 124 41.78 -46.65 -35.76
C ALA A 124 43.16 -47.24 -36.12
N MET A 125 44.25 -46.62 -35.65
CA MET A 125 45.61 -47.16 -35.83
C MET A 125 45.90 -48.33 -34.88
N GLN A 126 45.44 -48.25 -33.62
CA GLN A 126 45.66 -49.28 -32.61
C GLN A 126 44.45 -49.40 -31.67
N PRO A 127 43.51 -50.32 -31.96
CA PRO A 127 42.35 -50.55 -31.10
C PRO A 127 42.77 -51.06 -29.72
N SER A 128 42.53 -50.26 -28.67
CA SER A 128 42.76 -50.68 -27.28
C SER A 128 41.52 -50.42 -26.42
N ALA A 129 41.34 -51.26 -25.38
CA ALA A 129 40.25 -51.08 -24.43
C ALA A 129 40.35 -49.73 -23.67
N GLN A 130 41.57 -49.24 -23.46
CA GLN A 130 41.84 -47.95 -22.81
C GLN A 130 41.36 -46.78 -23.67
N THR A 131 41.69 -46.79 -24.97
CA THR A 131 41.21 -45.77 -25.94
C THR A 131 39.70 -45.85 -26.17
N ALA A 132 39.10 -47.04 -26.16
CA ALA A 132 37.65 -47.20 -26.25
C ALA A 132 36.92 -46.63 -25.02
N ALA A 133 37.46 -46.85 -23.82
CA ALA A 133 36.92 -46.28 -22.59
C ALA A 133 36.98 -44.74 -22.60
N ALA A 134 38.07 -44.17 -23.12
CA ALA A 134 38.23 -42.72 -23.26
C ALA A 134 37.24 -42.08 -24.25
N LEU A 135 36.76 -42.82 -25.26
CA LEU A 135 35.70 -42.40 -26.19
C LEU A 135 34.26 -42.60 -25.64
N GLY A 136 34.11 -43.01 -24.38
CA GLY A 136 32.80 -43.27 -23.78
C GLY A 136 32.26 -44.69 -24.04
N GLY A 137 33.14 -45.67 -24.29
CA GLY A 137 32.81 -47.09 -24.37
C GLY A 137 32.39 -47.59 -25.76
N SER A 138 32.14 -46.69 -26.72
CA SER A 138 31.95 -47.06 -28.13
C SER A 138 32.46 -45.98 -29.09
N VAL A 139 33.06 -46.41 -30.20
CA VAL A 139 33.80 -45.53 -31.13
C VAL A 139 32.88 -44.75 -32.05
N ASN A 140 31.67 -45.27 -32.29
CA ASN A 140 30.68 -44.69 -33.21
C ASN A 140 29.75 -43.67 -32.54
N VAL A 141 30.04 -43.25 -31.30
CA VAL A 141 29.26 -42.20 -30.64
C VAL A 141 29.49 -40.87 -31.39
N PRO A 142 28.42 -40.19 -31.83
CA PRO A 142 28.53 -38.85 -32.40
C PRO A 142 29.25 -37.91 -31.44
N THR A 143 30.10 -37.02 -31.97
CA THR A 143 30.90 -36.08 -31.17
C THR A 143 30.03 -35.26 -30.22
N GLU A 144 28.83 -34.91 -30.67
CA GLU A 144 27.86 -34.07 -29.99
C GLU A 144 27.30 -34.72 -28.72
N GLN A 145 27.35 -36.05 -28.62
CA GLN A 145 26.85 -36.81 -27.48
C GLN A 145 27.95 -37.09 -26.45
N HIS A 146 29.21 -36.79 -26.77
CA HIS A 146 30.33 -37.07 -25.88
C HIS A 146 30.29 -36.11 -24.66
N PRO A 147 30.53 -36.59 -23.42
CA PRO A 147 30.45 -35.75 -22.22
C PRO A 147 31.34 -34.50 -22.26
N SER A 148 32.56 -34.61 -22.80
CA SER A 148 33.46 -33.45 -22.94
C SER A 148 32.94 -32.40 -23.91
N TYR A 149 32.27 -32.83 -25.00
CA TYR A 149 31.64 -31.93 -25.95
C TYR A 149 30.47 -31.19 -25.32
N LEU A 150 29.58 -31.92 -24.63
CA LEU A 150 28.42 -31.34 -23.95
C LEU A 150 28.84 -30.32 -22.88
N LEU A 151 29.92 -30.59 -22.15
CA LEU A 151 30.48 -29.66 -21.18
C LEU A 151 30.99 -28.36 -21.84
N ALA A 152 31.75 -28.48 -22.94
CA ALA A 152 32.23 -27.31 -23.68
C ALA A 152 31.09 -26.53 -24.35
N GLN A 153 30.06 -27.23 -24.86
CA GLN A 153 28.84 -26.60 -25.38
C GLN A 153 28.09 -25.85 -24.27
N ALA A 154 27.98 -26.41 -23.07
CA ALA A 154 27.36 -25.73 -21.94
C ALA A 154 28.12 -24.45 -21.55
N ALA A 155 29.44 -24.43 -21.66
CA ALA A 155 30.25 -23.23 -21.43
C ALA A 155 29.95 -22.12 -22.46
N ILE A 156 29.77 -22.47 -23.74
CA ILE A 156 29.34 -21.53 -24.78
C ILE A 156 27.97 -20.94 -24.45
N GLU A 157 27.00 -21.79 -24.11
CA GLU A 157 25.64 -21.32 -23.79
C GLU A 157 25.61 -20.44 -22.54
N ALA A 158 26.44 -20.74 -21.52
CA ALA A 158 26.61 -19.88 -20.36
C ALA A 158 27.18 -18.50 -20.73
N ALA A 159 28.19 -18.44 -21.60
CA ALA A 159 28.77 -17.18 -22.06
C ALA A 159 27.77 -16.36 -22.89
N LYS A 160 27.04 -17.00 -23.83
CA LYS A 160 25.96 -16.35 -24.59
C LYS A 160 24.86 -15.80 -23.70
N LEU A 161 24.50 -16.52 -22.63
CA LEU A 161 23.50 -16.06 -21.67
C LEU A 161 23.96 -14.81 -20.93
N ASN A 162 25.25 -14.73 -20.56
CA ASN A 162 25.80 -13.53 -19.93
C ASN A 162 25.80 -12.33 -20.88
N ILE A 163 26.12 -12.53 -22.16
CA ILE A 163 25.98 -11.48 -23.19
C ILE A 163 24.52 -11.05 -23.33
N ALA A 164 23.58 -11.99 -23.44
CA ALA A 164 22.16 -11.65 -23.53
C ALA A 164 21.66 -10.87 -22.30
N ARG A 165 22.18 -11.20 -21.11
CA ARG A 165 21.88 -10.53 -19.84
C ARG A 165 22.57 -9.18 -19.66
N SER A 166 23.51 -8.80 -20.53
CA SER A 166 24.08 -7.45 -20.54
C SER A 166 23.04 -6.40 -20.96
N VAL A 167 22.04 -6.83 -21.73
CA VAL A 167 20.91 -5.98 -22.14
C VAL A 167 19.80 -6.09 -21.09
N VAL A 168 19.62 -5.02 -20.31
CA VAL A 168 18.60 -4.99 -19.26
C VAL A 168 17.30 -4.44 -19.84
N VAL A 169 16.24 -5.22 -19.72
CA VAL A 169 14.89 -4.92 -20.24
C VAL A 169 13.88 -4.74 -19.11
N ALA A 170 12.77 -4.07 -19.40
CA ALA A 170 11.67 -3.89 -18.45
C ALA A 170 10.93 -5.22 -18.20
N PRO A 171 10.85 -5.73 -16.95
CA PRO A 171 10.11 -6.96 -16.65
C PRO A 171 8.58 -6.79 -16.79
N GLU A 172 8.07 -5.57 -16.59
CA GLU A 172 6.65 -5.20 -16.73
C GLU A 172 6.55 -3.78 -17.30
N SER A 173 5.37 -3.43 -17.83
CA SER A 173 5.07 -2.06 -18.23
C SER A 173 4.94 -1.15 -17.02
N GLY A 174 5.52 0.05 -17.08
CA GLY A 174 5.50 1.01 -15.97
C GLY A 174 6.21 2.30 -16.31
N THR A 175 6.33 3.18 -15.33
CA THR A 175 7.03 4.45 -15.46
C THR A 175 8.40 4.36 -14.81
N VAL A 176 9.45 4.78 -15.52
CA VAL A 176 10.84 4.77 -15.03
C VAL A 176 11.04 5.86 -13.99
N TYR A 177 11.50 5.48 -12.80
CA TYR A 177 11.91 6.39 -11.73
C TYR A 177 13.42 6.29 -11.50
N GLN A 178 14.11 7.42 -11.67
CA GLN A 178 15.54 7.60 -11.45
C GLN A 178 16.40 6.58 -12.22
N PRO A 179 16.51 6.72 -13.56
CA PRO A 179 17.37 5.85 -14.36
C PRO A 179 18.85 6.01 -13.96
N PRO A 180 19.69 4.98 -14.18
CA PRO A 180 21.10 5.05 -13.86
C PRO A 180 21.84 5.94 -14.85
N GLN A 181 23.10 6.28 -14.55
CA GLN A 181 23.93 7.11 -15.43
C GLN A 181 24.89 6.25 -16.25
N PRO A 182 25.16 6.60 -17.53
CA PRO A 182 26.24 5.98 -18.29
C PRO A 182 27.59 6.10 -17.55
N GLY A 183 28.38 5.03 -17.57
CA GLY A 183 29.65 4.92 -16.83
C GLY A 183 29.52 4.48 -15.38
N GLN A 184 28.30 4.39 -14.84
CA GLN A 184 28.08 3.83 -13.50
C GLN A 184 28.38 2.32 -13.50
N TYR A 185 29.10 1.85 -12.47
CA TYR A 185 29.34 0.42 -12.26
C TYR A 185 28.22 -0.19 -11.42
N LEU A 186 27.69 -1.34 -11.85
CA LEU A 186 26.67 -2.09 -11.12
C LEU A 186 27.12 -3.52 -10.84
N ASN A 187 26.80 -3.99 -9.64
CA ASN A 187 26.94 -5.39 -9.23
C ASN A 187 25.59 -6.10 -9.26
N VAL A 188 25.63 -7.44 -9.36
CA VAL A 188 24.44 -8.28 -9.26
C VAL A 188 23.75 -8.05 -7.91
N GLY A 189 22.42 -7.89 -7.95
CA GLY A 189 21.60 -7.63 -6.76
C GLY A 189 21.44 -6.16 -6.39
N MET A 190 22.21 -5.24 -7.00
CA MET A 190 21.98 -3.81 -6.85
C MET A 190 20.82 -3.34 -7.73
N THR A 191 19.93 -2.53 -7.19
CA THR A 191 18.86 -1.87 -7.96
C THR A 191 19.47 -0.80 -8.87
N ALA A 192 19.27 -0.96 -10.17
CA ALA A 192 19.72 -0.01 -11.19
C ALA A 192 18.72 1.14 -11.37
N LEU A 193 17.43 0.81 -11.42
CA LEU A 193 16.31 1.75 -11.45
C LEU A 193 15.06 1.12 -10.86
N VAL A 194 14.03 1.92 -10.64
CA VAL A 194 12.72 1.44 -10.18
C VAL A 194 11.66 1.71 -11.24
N LEU A 195 10.86 0.70 -11.56
CA LEU A 195 9.64 0.86 -12.35
C LEU A 195 8.46 1.01 -11.41
N VAL A 196 7.66 2.04 -11.64
CA VAL A 196 6.41 2.30 -10.93
C VAL A 196 5.26 1.85 -11.82
N THR A 197 4.52 0.84 -11.39
CA THR A 197 3.35 0.35 -12.16
C THR A 197 2.10 1.11 -11.71
N GLY A 198 1.19 1.45 -12.62
CA GLY A 198 -0.04 2.16 -12.28
C GLY A 198 -1.26 1.24 -12.07
N SER A 199 -1.10 -0.06 -12.23
CA SER A 199 -2.22 -1.02 -12.34
C SER A 199 -2.86 -1.36 -10.99
N LYS A 200 -2.10 -1.32 -9.89
CA LYS A 200 -2.58 -1.62 -8.55
C LYS A 200 -2.14 -0.52 -7.59
N MET A 201 -3.09 0.33 -7.23
CA MET A 201 -2.89 1.37 -6.22
C MET A 201 -3.71 1.05 -4.97
N TRP A 202 -3.12 1.28 -3.81
CA TRP A 202 -3.79 1.19 -2.51
C TRP A 202 -3.45 2.42 -1.68
N ILE A 203 -4.24 2.70 -0.66
CA ILE A 203 -3.92 3.71 0.33
C ILE A 203 -3.41 3.03 1.59
N GLU A 204 -2.31 3.54 2.13
CA GLU A 204 -1.79 3.14 3.42
C GLU A 204 -2.11 4.25 4.42
N ALA A 205 -3.11 3.99 5.26
CA ALA A 205 -3.60 4.91 6.26
C ALA A 205 -3.05 4.56 7.65
N ASN A 206 -2.30 5.48 8.26
CA ASN A 206 -1.71 5.28 9.58
C ASN A 206 -2.68 5.79 10.65
N ILE A 207 -3.52 4.89 11.17
CA ILE A 207 -4.56 5.20 12.15
C ILE A 207 -4.01 4.97 13.56
N PRO A 208 -4.24 5.88 14.53
CA PRO A 208 -3.84 5.65 15.92
C PRO A 208 -4.59 4.45 16.51
N GLU A 209 -3.90 3.65 17.32
CA GLU A 209 -4.44 2.45 17.98
C GLU A 209 -5.77 2.71 18.71
N THR A 210 -5.92 3.91 19.27
CA THR A 210 -7.12 4.36 20.00
C THR A 210 -8.38 4.45 19.13
N GLU A 211 -8.24 4.55 17.81
CA GLU A 211 -9.35 4.70 16.87
C GLU A 211 -9.65 3.42 16.08
N LEU A 212 -8.84 2.37 16.25
CA LEU A 212 -9.01 1.10 15.53
C LEU A 212 -10.08 0.17 16.11
N THR A 213 -10.67 0.51 17.27
CA THR A 213 -11.55 -0.38 18.05
C THR A 213 -12.66 -1.05 17.23
N TYR A 214 -13.24 -0.31 16.27
CA TYR A 214 -14.34 -0.79 15.44
C TYR A 214 -13.98 -0.93 13.96
N VAL A 215 -12.71 -0.74 13.61
CA VAL A 215 -12.24 -0.86 12.22
C VAL A 215 -12.15 -2.34 11.86
N GLN A 216 -12.81 -2.73 10.78
CA GLN A 216 -12.87 -4.10 10.29
C GLN A 216 -12.63 -4.15 8.78
N VAL A 217 -12.05 -5.25 8.31
CA VAL A 217 -11.86 -5.52 6.88
C VAL A 217 -13.22 -5.56 6.17
N GLY A 218 -13.31 -4.93 5.00
CA GLY A 218 -14.52 -4.82 4.19
C GLY A 218 -15.38 -3.59 4.48
N GLN A 219 -15.05 -2.77 5.48
CA GLN A 219 -15.77 -1.51 5.73
C GLN A 219 -15.55 -0.51 4.58
N PRO A 220 -16.59 0.26 4.19
CA PRO A 220 -16.47 1.23 3.12
C PRO A 220 -15.67 2.45 3.59
N VAL A 221 -14.90 3.01 2.67
CA VAL A 221 -14.03 4.16 2.92
C VAL A 221 -14.31 5.24 1.88
N GLU A 222 -14.50 6.47 2.33
CA GLU A 222 -14.49 7.67 1.50
C GLU A 222 -13.06 8.22 1.47
N ILE A 223 -12.54 8.53 0.29
CA ILE A 223 -11.18 8.99 0.06
C ILE A 223 -11.23 10.35 -0.61
N LYS A 224 -10.49 11.31 -0.06
CA LYS A 224 -10.27 12.64 -0.62
C LYS A 224 -8.78 12.84 -0.87
N VAL A 225 -8.45 13.35 -2.05
CA VAL A 225 -7.06 13.61 -2.46
C VAL A 225 -6.87 15.11 -2.55
N ASP A 226 -5.85 15.65 -1.89
CA ASP A 226 -5.64 17.10 -1.80
C ASP A 226 -5.43 17.75 -3.18
N THR A 227 -4.84 16.99 -4.10
CA THR A 227 -4.63 17.41 -5.50
C THR A 227 -5.94 17.60 -6.27
N TYR A 228 -7.02 16.93 -5.84
CA TYR A 228 -8.32 16.90 -6.52
C TYR A 228 -9.47 17.15 -5.52
N PRO A 229 -9.61 18.38 -4.98
CA PRO A 229 -10.55 18.66 -3.89
C PRO A 229 -12.04 18.54 -4.28
N LYS A 230 -12.36 18.43 -5.57
CA LYS A 230 -13.74 18.30 -6.07
C LYS A 230 -14.18 16.85 -6.25
N ASP A 231 -13.23 15.94 -6.34
CA ASP A 231 -13.46 14.55 -6.66
C ASP A 231 -13.30 13.71 -5.38
N THR A 232 -14.17 12.73 -5.20
CA THR A 232 -14.08 11.76 -4.11
C THR A 232 -13.96 10.37 -4.69
N TRP A 233 -13.09 9.57 -4.08
CA TRP A 233 -12.92 8.16 -4.42
C TRP A 233 -13.60 7.32 -3.35
N SER A 234 -14.14 6.17 -3.76
CA SER A 234 -14.62 5.16 -2.83
C SER A 234 -13.61 4.03 -2.71
N GLY A 235 -13.59 3.39 -1.56
CA GLY A 235 -12.69 2.28 -1.27
C GLY A 235 -13.28 1.33 -0.25
N GLU A 236 -12.49 0.34 0.11
CA GLU A 236 -12.79 -0.57 1.19
C GLU A 236 -11.53 -0.92 1.98
N VAL A 237 -11.68 -1.16 3.28
CA VAL A 237 -10.59 -1.65 4.12
C VAL A 237 -10.21 -3.04 3.63
N GLU A 238 -9.00 -3.19 3.10
CA GLU A 238 -8.48 -4.46 2.57
C GLU A 238 -7.83 -5.30 3.67
N SER A 239 -6.98 -4.66 4.48
CA SER A 239 -6.28 -5.35 5.58
C SER A 239 -5.79 -4.38 6.63
N ILE A 240 -5.66 -4.86 7.86
CA ILE A 240 -5.05 -4.12 8.97
C ILE A 240 -3.69 -4.78 9.25
N SER A 241 -2.63 -3.98 9.39
CA SER A 241 -1.29 -4.52 9.67
C SER A 241 -1.28 -5.30 10.99
N PRO A 242 -0.65 -6.48 11.06
CA PRO A 242 -0.56 -7.26 12.30
C PRO A 242 0.42 -6.67 13.31
N ALA A 243 1.29 -5.75 12.89
CA ALA A 243 2.33 -5.16 13.72
C ALA A 243 2.48 -3.66 13.46
N THR A 244 2.89 -2.92 14.49
CA THR A 244 3.29 -1.51 14.39
C THR A 244 4.78 -1.40 14.08
N GLY A 245 5.23 -0.25 13.57
CA GLY A 245 6.66 -0.02 13.32
C GLY A 245 7.54 -0.12 14.57
N ALA A 246 6.98 0.04 15.77
CA ALA A 246 7.70 -0.08 17.04
C ALA A 246 8.18 -1.52 17.31
N GLU A 247 7.47 -2.54 16.82
CA GLU A 247 7.84 -3.95 17.02
C GLU A 247 9.15 -4.32 16.30
N PHE A 248 9.48 -3.61 15.22
CA PHE A 248 10.68 -3.84 14.43
C PHE A 248 11.85 -2.91 14.80
N SER A 249 11.68 -2.09 15.83
CA SER A 249 12.71 -1.14 16.27
C SER A 249 13.70 -1.80 17.22
N VAL A 250 15.00 -1.76 16.86
CA VAL A 250 16.09 -2.27 17.71
C VAL A 250 16.28 -1.42 18.97
N ILE A 251 15.86 -0.15 18.92
CA ILE A 251 15.84 0.75 20.08
C ILE A 251 14.37 0.94 20.48
N PRO A 252 13.96 0.59 21.71
CA PRO A 252 12.60 0.82 22.17
C PRO A 252 12.28 2.31 22.10
N ALA A 253 11.03 2.65 21.81
CA ALA A 253 10.56 4.03 21.79
C ALA A 253 10.61 4.63 23.20
N GLN A 254 11.78 5.11 23.62
CA GLN A 254 11.96 5.88 24.85
C GLN A 254 11.92 7.35 24.49
N ASN A 255 10.99 8.10 25.10
CA ASN A 255 10.98 9.54 25.00
C ASN A 255 12.25 10.10 25.63
N ALA A 256 13.06 10.81 24.84
CA ALA A 256 14.39 11.31 25.20
C ALA A 256 14.44 12.30 26.41
N THR A 257 13.31 12.57 27.07
CA THR A 257 13.14 13.62 28.08
C THR A 257 12.67 13.10 29.45
N GLY A 258 12.61 11.78 29.67
CA GLY A 258 12.24 11.20 30.98
C GLY A 258 10.77 11.36 31.37
N ASN A 259 9.89 11.69 30.41
CA ASN A 259 8.45 11.83 30.64
C ASN A 259 7.70 10.55 30.21
N TRP A 260 7.04 9.90 31.17
CA TRP A 260 6.34 8.63 31.02
C TRP A 260 4.91 8.82 30.49
N VAL A 261 4.78 9.38 29.28
CA VAL A 261 3.47 9.56 28.63
C VAL A 261 3.24 8.40 27.65
N LYS A 262 2.11 7.69 27.79
CA LYS A 262 1.66 6.69 26.81
C LYS A 262 1.41 7.38 25.47
N ILE A 263 2.15 7.01 24.44
CA ILE A 263 1.92 7.44 23.06
C ILE A 263 1.22 6.29 22.34
N ALA A 264 0.02 6.54 21.83
CA ALA A 264 -0.69 5.57 20.99
C ALA A 264 0.14 5.28 19.74
N GLN A 265 0.37 4.01 19.45
CA GLN A 265 1.05 3.62 18.23
C GLN A 265 0.13 3.81 17.03
N ARG A 266 0.72 3.98 15.85
CA ARG A 266 -0.04 4.03 14.60
C ARG A 266 0.07 2.69 13.89
N LEU A 267 -1.08 2.14 13.50
CA LEU A 267 -1.15 0.90 12.75
C LEU A 267 -1.51 1.21 11.30
N PRO A 268 -0.71 0.75 10.33
CA PRO A 268 -1.05 0.87 8.93
C PRO A 268 -2.29 0.05 8.59
N VAL A 269 -3.29 0.70 8.02
CA VAL A 269 -4.49 0.09 7.45
C VAL A 269 -4.41 0.25 5.94
N ARG A 270 -4.44 -0.87 5.21
CA ARG A 270 -4.45 -0.89 3.75
C ARG A 270 -5.89 -0.76 3.26
N ILE A 271 -6.12 0.22 2.41
CA ILE A 271 -7.41 0.54 1.81
C ILE A 271 -7.30 0.32 0.31
N LYS A 272 -8.16 -0.54 -0.23
CA LYS A 272 -8.27 -0.78 -1.66
C LYS A 272 -9.13 0.32 -2.29
N ILE A 273 -8.61 0.94 -3.35
CA ILE A 273 -9.29 2.00 -4.08
C ILE A 273 -10.22 1.34 -5.11
N LYS A 274 -11.48 1.77 -5.18
CA LYS A 274 -12.43 1.35 -6.21
C LYS A 274 -12.37 2.39 -7.34
N PRO A 275 -11.81 2.05 -8.52
CA PRO A 275 -11.73 2.99 -9.62
C PRO A 275 -13.13 3.28 -10.17
N GLU A 276 -13.45 4.55 -10.36
CA GLU A 276 -14.68 4.99 -11.04
C GLU A 276 -14.34 5.65 -12.38
N ALA A 277 -15.18 5.43 -13.38
CA ALA A 277 -14.96 6.00 -14.71
C ALA A 277 -15.10 7.53 -14.68
N GLY A 278 -14.15 8.24 -15.29
CA GLY A 278 -14.17 9.70 -15.39
C GLY A 278 -13.41 10.46 -14.30
N GLN A 279 -12.84 9.77 -13.32
CA GLN A 279 -12.00 10.39 -12.29
C GLN A 279 -10.58 10.72 -12.81
N PRO A 280 -9.94 11.78 -12.28
CA PRO A 280 -8.55 12.10 -12.58
C PRO A 280 -7.58 10.95 -12.22
N PRO A 281 -6.44 10.83 -12.91
CA PRO A 281 -5.44 9.81 -12.60
C PRO A 281 -4.81 10.08 -11.22
N LEU A 282 -4.79 9.05 -10.37
CA LEU A 282 -4.10 9.08 -9.10
C LEU A 282 -2.59 8.84 -9.30
N GLN A 283 -1.77 9.47 -8.47
CA GLN A 283 -0.32 9.26 -8.45
C GLN A 283 0.09 8.68 -7.10
N ALA A 284 1.05 7.75 -7.13
CA ALA A 284 1.63 7.23 -5.90
C ALA A 284 2.41 8.33 -5.17
N GLY A 285 2.29 8.35 -3.85
CA GLY A 285 2.93 9.34 -2.96
C GLY A 285 2.05 10.52 -2.58
N LEU A 286 0.90 10.72 -3.23
CA LEU A 286 -0.03 11.79 -2.86
C LEU A 286 -0.62 11.55 -1.45
N SER A 287 -0.77 12.63 -0.69
CA SER A 287 -1.50 12.66 0.57
C SER A 287 -3.00 12.55 0.32
N THR A 288 -3.67 11.86 1.24
CA THR A 288 -5.11 11.62 1.19
C THR A 288 -5.70 11.73 2.58
N THR A 289 -6.93 12.24 2.63
CA THR A 289 -7.78 12.16 3.81
C THR A 289 -8.76 11.03 3.58
N ILE A 290 -8.85 10.10 4.53
CA ILE A 290 -9.77 8.95 4.45
C ILE A 290 -10.75 8.98 5.61
N SER A 291 -11.99 8.56 5.35
CA SER A 291 -13.07 8.42 6.34
C SER A 291 -13.66 7.02 6.22
N ILE A 292 -13.45 6.20 7.26
CA ILE A 292 -13.94 4.81 7.34
C ILE A 292 -15.28 4.79 8.06
N ASP A 293 -16.33 4.26 7.43
CA ASP A 293 -17.60 4.00 8.13
C ASP A 293 -17.52 2.67 8.89
N THR A 294 -17.32 2.75 10.20
CA THR A 294 -17.26 1.57 11.07
C THR A 294 -18.62 0.90 11.28
N LYS A 295 -19.70 1.55 10.84
CA LYS A 295 -21.11 1.18 11.13
C LYS A 295 -21.41 1.04 12.62
N HIS A 296 -20.52 1.52 13.49
CA HIS A 296 -20.71 1.45 14.93
C HIS A 296 -21.75 2.47 15.37
N GLU A 297 -22.70 2.04 16.20
CA GLU A 297 -23.66 2.90 16.87
C GLU A 297 -23.45 2.79 18.37
N ARG A 298 -23.24 3.93 19.03
CA ARG A 298 -23.15 3.94 20.49
C ARG A 298 -24.52 3.58 21.08
N ARG A 299 -24.50 2.74 22.11
CA ARG A 299 -25.68 2.35 22.89
C ARG A 299 -25.55 2.89 24.30
N ILE A 300 -26.60 3.53 24.81
CA ILE A 300 -26.69 3.92 26.23
C ILE A 300 -27.70 2.96 26.87
N ASN A 301 -27.26 2.16 27.86
CA ASN A 301 -28.08 1.15 28.54
C ASN A 301 -28.86 0.20 27.60
N GLY A 302 -28.24 -0.19 26.47
CA GLY A 302 -28.85 -1.10 25.49
C GLY A 302 -29.77 -0.44 24.45
N ILE A 303 -30.07 0.86 24.58
CA ILE A 303 -30.91 1.60 23.65
C ILE A 303 -30.01 2.27 22.60
N SER A 304 -30.20 1.93 21.31
CA SER A 304 -29.57 2.64 20.19
C SER A 304 -30.48 3.76 19.70
N LEU A 305 -29.89 4.77 19.03
CA LEU A 305 -30.65 5.85 18.41
C LEU A 305 -31.60 5.32 17.31
N SER A 306 -31.16 4.30 16.59
CA SER A 306 -31.95 3.54 15.61
C SER A 306 -33.16 2.84 16.23
N ALA A 307 -33.02 2.28 17.44
CA ALA A 307 -34.13 1.68 18.19
C ALA A 307 -35.15 2.75 18.65
N LEU A 308 -34.67 3.90 19.16
CA LEU A 308 -35.53 5.03 19.51
C LEU A 308 -36.28 5.62 18.31
N GLN A 309 -35.65 5.70 17.13
CA GLN A 309 -36.29 6.17 15.91
C GLN A 309 -37.32 5.17 15.34
N ALA A 310 -37.09 3.87 15.49
CA ALA A 310 -38.04 2.83 15.11
C ALA A 310 -39.31 2.88 15.98
N ASP A 311 -39.18 3.13 17.29
CA ASP A 311 -40.32 3.25 18.21
C ASP A 311 -41.11 4.56 18.02
N LEU A 312 -40.46 5.64 17.59
CA LEU A 312 -41.11 6.94 17.38
C LEU A 312 -41.85 7.06 16.04
N ASN A 313 -41.69 6.10 15.13
CA ASN A 313 -42.33 6.13 13.81
C ASN A 313 -42.85 4.75 13.37
N PRO A 314 -43.88 4.20 14.06
CA PRO A 314 -44.38 2.84 13.82
C PRO A 314 -44.98 2.65 12.41
N SER A 315 -45.25 3.73 11.68
CA SER A 315 -45.79 3.68 10.31
C SER A 315 -44.79 3.21 9.24
N GLN A 316 -43.49 3.12 9.53
CA GLN A 316 -42.53 2.50 8.61
C GLN A 316 -42.16 1.05 8.98
N ALA A 317 -42.48 0.60 10.19
CA ALA A 317 -42.24 -0.79 10.61
C ALA A 317 -43.21 -1.77 9.93
N ILE A 318 -44.41 -1.32 9.58
CA ILE A 318 -45.45 -2.17 8.93
C ILE A 318 -45.14 -2.41 7.44
N ASP A 319 -44.48 -1.48 6.76
CA ASP A 319 -44.20 -1.61 5.32
C ASP A 319 -42.98 -2.53 5.03
N ALA A 320 -42.10 -2.71 6.02
CA ALA A 320 -40.98 -3.64 5.95
C ALA A 320 -41.40 -5.10 6.26
N THR A 321 -42.50 -5.32 6.98
CA THR A 321 -43.01 -6.67 7.29
C THR A 321 -43.93 -7.24 6.20
N LEU A 322 -44.48 -6.40 5.31
CA LEU A 322 -45.37 -6.85 4.22
C LEU A 322 -44.66 -7.11 2.88
N LYS A 323 -43.35 -6.81 2.76
CA LYS A 323 -42.52 -7.15 1.58
C LYS A 323 -41.63 -8.37 1.76
N GLN A 324 -41.67 -9.02 2.92
CA GLN A 324 -41.07 -10.33 3.13
C GLN A 324 -42.18 -11.36 3.34
N ASN A 325 -42.49 -12.06 2.26
CA ASN A 325 -43.16 -13.35 2.13
C ASN A 325 -44.70 -13.40 1.94
N PRO A 326 -45.19 -14.25 1.01
CA PRO A 326 -44.46 -15.07 0.03
C PRO A 326 -44.23 -14.35 -1.32
#